data_AF-A0A6N9R769-F1
#
_entry.id   AF-A0A6N9R769-F1
#
_cell.length_a   1.000
_cell.length_b   1.000
_cell.length_c   1.000
_cell.angle_alpha   90.00
_cell.angle_beta   90.00
_cell.angle_gamma   90.00
#
_symmetry.space_group_name_H-M   'P 1'
#
loop_
_entity.id
_entity.type
_entity.pdbx_description
1 polymer ?
#
loop_
_entity_poly.entity_id
_entity_poly.type
_entity_poly.pdbx_seq_one_letter_code
_entity_poly.pdbx_strand_id
1 'polypeptide(L)'
;MIYAPTYAALRKMIVPVLAVLLAGLAIAPADAHNVVEAAGAVVSIAPVESTAGTVEELIVENRVTGTTTRHVGLRFADGSGVALRGADVGSLPSGAQVRV
;
A
#
# COMPACT_ATOMS: atom_id res chain seq x y z
N MET A 1 16.57 43.29 -40.99
CA MET A 1 17.52 42.50 -40.17
C MET A 1 17.05 42.60 -38.73
N ILE A 2 16.18 41.68 -38.29
CA ILE A 2 15.47 41.76 -37.00
C ILE A 2 16.14 40.80 -36.00
N TYR A 3 16.40 41.35 -34.82
CA TYR A 3 17.08 40.80 -33.64
C TYR A 3 16.49 39.45 -33.18
N ALA A 4 17.36 38.48 -32.90
CA ALA A 4 17.02 37.29 -32.13
C ALA A 4 18.07 37.02 -31.03
N PRO A 5 17.85 37.47 -29.79
CA PRO A 5 18.58 36.93 -28.65
C PRO A 5 17.62 36.62 -27.49
N THR A 6 16.88 35.51 -27.55
CA THR A 6 15.87 35.22 -26.50
C THR A 6 15.77 33.74 -26.08
N TYR A 7 16.78 32.90 -26.35
CA TYR A 7 16.76 31.49 -25.90
C TYR A 7 17.85 31.13 -24.88
N ALA A 8 18.92 31.94 -24.77
CA ALA A 8 20.03 31.65 -23.86
C ALA A 8 19.74 32.01 -22.40
N ALA A 9 18.88 33.01 -22.16
CA ALA A 9 18.53 33.45 -20.80
C ALA A 9 17.50 32.52 -20.14
N LEU A 10 16.53 31.99 -20.90
CA LEU A 10 15.46 31.14 -20.39
C LEU A 10 15.99 29.78 -19.88
N ARG A 11 17.00 29.21 -20.55
CA ARG A 11 17.63 27.93 -20.17
C ARG A 11 18.46 28.03 -18.88
N LYS A 12 19.03 29.20 -18.58
CA LYS A 12 19.86 29.42 -17.37
C LYS A 12 19.02 29.58 -16.10
N MET A 13 17.73 29.88 -16.22
CA MET A 13 16.81 30.04 -15.07
C MET A 13 16.08 28.76 -14.67
N ILE A 14 15.94 27.78 -15.59
CA ILE A 14 15.18 26.54 -15.31
C ILE A 14 15.98 25.58 -14.41
N VAL A 15 17.31 25.55 -14.56
CA VAL A 15 18.21 24.65 -13.82
C VAL A 15 18.20 24.90 -12.30
N PRO A 16 18.33 26.15 -11.79
CA PRO A 16 18.33 26.35 -10.33
C PRO A 16 16.96 26.09 -9.70
N VAL A 17 15.85 26.35 -10.40
CA VAL A 17 14.49 26.12 -9.88
C VAL A 17 14.22 24.62 -9.71
N LEU A 18 14.66 23.81 -10.67
CA LEU A 18 14.53 22.35 -10.58
C LEU A 18 15.41 21.77 -9.45
N ALA A 19 16.62 22.30 -9.25
CA ALA A 19 17.51 21.86 -8.18
C ALA A 19 16.95 22.16 -6.78
N VAL A 20 16.30 23.32 -6.59
CA VAL A 20 15.64 23.67 -5.32
C VAL A 20 14.42 22.77 -5.07
N LEU A 21 13.66 22.42 -6.11
CA LEU A 21 12.50 21.54 -5.96
C LEU A 21 12.91 20.10 -5.58
N LEU A 22 13.99 19.57 -6.16
CA LEU A 22 14.49 18.23 -5.81
C LEU A 22 15.06 18.15 -4.39
N ALA A 23 15.70 19.21 -3.90
CA ALA A 23 16.26 19.23 -2.55
C ALA A 23 15.17 19.21 -1.45
N GLY A 24 13.95 19.68 -1.75
CA GLY A 24 12.84 19.69 -0.80
C GLY A 24 12.17 18.32 -0.58
N LEU A 25 12.26 17.39 -1.54
CA LEU A 25 11.61 16.07 -1.43
C LEU A 25 12.31 15.10 -0.46
N ALA A 26 13.55 15.39 -0.07
CA ALA A 26 14.34 14.50 0.80
C ALA A 26 14.10 14.70 2.30
N ILE A 27 13.28 15.69 2.70
CA ILE A 27 13.10 16.07 4.11
C ILE A 27 11.75 15.59 4.67
N ALA A 28 10.91 14.92 3.88
CA ALA A 28 9.72 14.30 4.44
C ALA A 28 10.16 13.13 5.34
N PRO A 29 9.95 13.19 6.68
CA PRO A 29 10.18 12.03 7.51
C PRO A 29 9.15 10.98 7.06
N ALA A 30 9.63 9.81 6.65
CA ALA A 30 8.81 8.66 6.34
C ALA A 30 8.24 8.06 7.64
N ASP A 31 7.51 8.86 8.42
CA ASP A 31 6.96 8.47 9.72
C ASP A 31 5.52 7.96 9.56
N ALA A 32 5.35 6.99 8.67
CA ALA A 32 4.05 6.37 8.40
C ALA A 32 3.69 5.25 9.40
N HIS A 33 4.60 4.88 10.32
CA HIS A 33 4.40 3.75 11.22
C HIS A 33 4.95 3.97 12.64
N ASN A 34 4.95 5.20 13.15
CA ASN A 34 5.22 5.42 14.57
C ASN A 34 3.99 5.00 15.39
N VAL A 35 3.88 3.71 15.67
CA VAL A 35 2.98 3.20 16.71
C VAL A 35 3.58 3.65 18.03
N VAL A 36 3.17 4.83 18.49
CA VAL A 36 3.36 5.23 19.88
C VAL A 36 2.60 4.21 20.72
N GLU A 37 3.32 3.27 21.34
CA GLU A 37 2.78 2.46 22.43
C GLU A 37 2.45 3.40 23.59
N ALA A 38 1.24 3.95 23.57
CA ALA A 38 0.65 4.60 24.71
C ALA A 38 0.39 3.51 25.77
N ALA A 39 1.29 3.42 26.73
CA ALA A 39 1.10 2.58 27.90
C ALA A 39 -0.21 2.96 28.63
N GLY A 40 -1.12 2.00 28.71
CA GLY A 40 -2.16 1.97 29.74
C GLY A 40 -3.42 2.79 29.50
N ALA A 41 -4.16 2.53 28.43
CA ALA A 41 -5.61 2.74 28.43
C ALA A 41 -6.29 1.40 28.66
N VAL A 42 -7.14 1.29 29.68
CA VAL A 42 -8.00 0.13 29.88
C VAL A 42 -8.91 0.03 28.66
N VAL A 43 -8.58 -0.90 27.76
CA VAL A 43 -9.39 -1.17 26.58
C VAL A 43 -10.68 -1.80 27.08
N SER A 44 -11.77 -1.04 27.01
CA SER A 44 -13.11 -1.61 27.01
C SER A 44 -13.14 -2.65 25.90
N ILE A 45 -13.14 -3.92 26.27
CA ILE A 45 -13.20 -5.03 25.32
C ILE A 45 -14.60 -4.94 24.71
N ALA A 46 -14.69 -4.30 23.54
CA ALA A 46 -15.89 -4.36 22.73
C ALA A 46 -16.24 -5.84 22.52
N PRO A 47 -17.53 -6.20 22.42
CA PRO A 47 -17.92 -7.56 22.08
C PRO A 47 -17.10 -8.03 20.88
N VAL A 48 -16.44 -9.18 21.00
CA VAL A 48 -15.72 -9.79 19.88
C VAL A 48 -16.80 -10.21 18.89
N GLU A 49 -17.07 -9.35 17.92
CA GLU A 49 -17.97 -9.63 16.81
C GLU A 49 -17.28 -10.64 15.91
N SER A 50 -17.48 -11.93 16.23
CA SER A 50 -17.05 -13.05 15.40
C SER A 50 -17.68 -12.88 14.02
N THR A 51 -16.89 -12.44 13.05
CA THR A 51 -17.37 -12.22 11.69
C THR A 51 -17.06 -13.45 10.85
N ALA A 52 -18.11 -14.10 10.34
CA ALA A 52 -17.96 -15.22 9.44
C ALA A 52 -17.68 -14.74 8.01
N GLY A 53 -16.65 -15.30 7.39
CA GLY A 53 -16.28 -15.01 6.01
C GLY A 53 -15.92 -16.28 5.24
N THR A 54 -16.01 -16.20 3.92
CA THR A 54 -15.57 -17.25 2.98
C THR A 54 -14.20 -16.88 2.44
N VAL A 55 -13.30 -17.85 2.37
CA VAL A 55 -11.97 -17.66 1.77
C VAL A 55 -12.10 -17.55 0.24
N GLU A 56 -11.66 -16.43 -0.33
CA GLU A 56 -11.48 -16.23 -1.77
C GLU A 56 -10.00 -16.30 -2.14
N GLU A 57 -9.71 -16.87 -3.32
CA GLU A 57 -8.36 -17.07 -3.83
C GLU A 57 -8.17 -16.35 -5.17
N LEU A 58 -7.01 -15.72 -5.33
CA LEU A 58 -6.55 -15.12 -6.58
C LEU A 58 -5.15 -15.67 -6.92
N ILE A 59 -5.04 -16.36 -8.05
CA ILE A 59 -3.77 -16.83 -8.58
C ILE A 59 -3.31 -15.89 -9.69
N VAL A 60 -2.11 -15.34 -9.54
CA VAL A 60 -1.48 -14.44 -10.52
C VAL A 60 -0.28 -15.16 -11.13
N GLU A 61 -0.37 -15.44 -12.43
CA GLU A 61 0.73 -15.99 -13.22
C GLU A 61 1.48 -14.85 -13.92
N ASN A 62 2.76 -14.68 -13.58
CA ASN A 62 3.67 -13.79 -14.32
C ASN A 62 4.43 -14.61 -15.36
N ARG A 63 3.99 -14.51 -16.63
CA ARG A 63 4.62 -15.23 -17.75
C ARG A 63 5.98 -14.67 -18.16
N VAL A 64 6.33 -13.45 -17.76
CA VAL A 64 7.64 -12.85 -18.05
C VAL A 64 8.71 -13.44 -17.13
N THR A 65 8.39 -13.62 -15.84
CA THR A 65 9.32 -14.19 -14.85
C THR A 65 9.07 -15.67 -14.57
N GLY A 66 8.02 -16.27 -15.15
CA GLY A 66 7.59 -17.65 -14.87
C GLY A 66 7.09 -17.85 -13.43
N THR A 67 6.78 -16.78 -12.70
CA THR A 67 6.42 -16.84 -11.28
C THR A 67 4.91 -16.90 -11.11
N THR A 68 4.43 -17.82 -10.27
CA THR A 68 3.02 -17.87 -9.85
C THR A 68 2.90 -17.41 -8.41
N THR A 69 2.05 -16.41 -8.17
CA THR A 69 1.74 -15.91 -6.82
C THR A 69 0.31 -16.24 -6.46
N ARG A 70 0.11 -16.77 -5.26
CA ARG A 70 -1.21 -17.08 -4.70
C ARG A 70 -1.56 -16.02 -3.65
N HIS A 71 -2.68 -15.35 -3.84
CA HIS A 71 -3.25 -14.39 -2.90
C HIS A 71 -4.55 -14.97 -2.34
N VAL A 72 -4.78 -14.73 -1.05
CA VAL A 72 -5.95 -15.23 -0.34
C VAL A 72 -6.59 -14.06 0.41
N GLY A 73 -7.92 -13.98 0.38
CA GLY A 73 -8.70 -13.00 1.13
C GLY A 73 -9.92 -13.63 1.78
N LEU A 74 -10.57 -12.90 2.68
CA LEU A 74 -11.89 -13.22 3.20
C LEU A 74 -12.92 -12.33 2.52
N ARG A 75 -14.01 -12.93 2.06
CA ARG A 75 -15.24 -12.26 1.66
C ARG A 75 -16.27 -12.44 2.77
N PHE A 76 -16.81 -11.33 3.26
CA PHE A 76 -17.85 -11.34 4.28
C PHE A 76 -19.25 -11.34 3.65
N ALA A 77 -20.26 -11.67 4.46
CA ALA A 77 -21.66 -11.74 4.00
C ALA A 77 -22.23 -10.38 3.55
N ASP A 78 -21.65 -9.28 4.03
CA ASP A 78 -22.00 -7.92 3.61
C ASP A 78 -21.37 -7.51 2.27
N GLY A 79 -20.60 -8.41 1.64
CA GLY A 79 -19.91 -8.19 0.37
C GLY A 79 -18.54 -7.51 0.51
N SER A 80 -18.17 -7.04 1.71
CA SER A 80 -16.84 -6.51 1.97
C SER A 80 -15.78 -7.62 1.94
N GLY A 81 -14.52 -7.24 1.81
CA GLY A 81 -13.43 -8.21 1.80
C GLY A 81 -12.12 -7.68 2.36
N VAL A 82 -11.34 -8.59 2.92
CA VAL A 82 -10.05 -8.30 3.57
C VAL A 82 -8.99 -9.25 3.02
N ALA A 83 -7.86 -8.71 2.60
CA ALA A 83 -6.71 -9.50 2.18
C ALA A 83 -6.04 -10.16 3.39
N LEU A 84 -5.82 -11.47 3.33
CA LEU A 84 -5.15 -12.20 4.39
C LEU A 84 -3.63 -12.18 4.18
N ARG A 85 -2.91 -12.04 5.29
CA ARG A 85 -1.44 -12.10 5.35
C ARG A 85 -1.03 -12.93 6.56
N GLY A 86 -0.01 -13.76 6.41
CA GLY A 86 0.47 -14.64 7.49
C GLY A 86 1.07 -15.94 6.94
N ALA A 87 1.87 -16.61 7.76
CA ALA A 87 2.55 -17.85 7.37
C ALA A 87 1.54 -18.97 7.02
N ASP A 88 0.41 -19.03 7.74
CA ASP A 88 -0.57 -20.11 7.59
C ASP A 88 -1.62 -19.84 6.50
N VAL A 89 -1.65 -18.63 5.93
CA VAL A 89 -2.63 -18.24 4.89
C VAL A 89 -2.47 -19.11 3.64
N GLY A 90 -1.25 -19.57 3.36
CA GLY A 90 -0.97 -20.50 2.27
C GLY A 90 -1.64 -21.87 2.41
N SER A 91 -2.08 -22.24 3.62
CA SER A 91 -2.76 -23.51 3.90
C SER A 91 -4.28 -23.42 3.83
N LEU A 92 -4.84 -22.21 3.77
CA LEU A 92 -6.29 -22.02 3.75
C LEU A 92 -6.89 -22.55 2.43
N PRO A 93 -7.86 -23.48 2.50
CA PRO A 93 -8.56 -23.94 1.31
C PRO A 93 -9.43 -22.82 0.74
N SER A 94 -9.46 -22.70 -0.58
CA SER A 94 -10.43 -21.83 -1.26
C SER A 94 -11.85 -22.27 -0.93
N GLY A 95 -12.74 -21.31 -0.65
CA GLY A 95 -14.13 -21.56 -0.26
C GLY A 95 -14.33 -22.01 1.19
N ALA A 96 -13.27 -22.13 1.99
CA ALA A 96 -13.41 -22.46 3.41
C ALA A 96 -14.15 -21.34 4.16
N GLN A 97 -15.05 -21.72 5.09
CA GLN A 97 -15.59 -20.77 6.06
C GLN A 97 -14.59 -20.57 7.19
N VAL A 98 -14.33 -19.30 7.51
CA VAL A 98 -13.46 -18.90 8.61
C VAL A 98 -14.23 -17.92 9.49
N ARG A 99 -14.04 -18.05 10.81
CA ARG A 99 -14.50 -17.07 11.79
C ARG A 99 -13.28 -16.39 12.38
N VAL A 100 -13.28 -15.07 12.33
CA VAL A 100 -12.28 -14.18 12.93
C VAL A 100 -12.93 -13.31 13.98
#